data_AF-A0A2S5W5R1-F1
#
_entry.id   AF-A0A2S5W5R1-F1
#
_cell.length_a   1.000
_cell.length_b   1.000
_cell.length_c   1.000
_cell.angle_alpha   90.00
_cell.angle_beta   90.00
_cell.angle_gamma   90.00
#
_symmetry.space_group_name_H-M   'P 1'
#
loop_
_entity.id
_entity.type
_entity.pdbx_description
1 polymer ?
#
loop_
_entity_poly.entity_id
_entity_poly.type
_entity_poly.pdbx_seq_one_letter_code
_entity_poly.pdbx_strand_id
1 'polypeptide(L)'
;MSIRWSASASKHGIPRADALNAIERNVYWVPSFDEPRIDGARRPDLWIGSNRDRTLMIEVMAELTPPANLFIFHVMEARRKTLEVAERNAE
;
A
#
# COMPACT_ATOMS: atom_id res chain seq x y z
N MET A 1 14.02 -11.20 2.11
CA MET A 1 12.97 -10.21 1.80
C MET A 1 13.63 -8.88 1.57
N SER A 2 13.38 -8.21 0.45
CA SER A 2 13.91 -6.86 0.18
C SER A 2 12.77 -5.87 0.05
N ILE A 3 12.90 -4.72 0.72
CA ILE A 3 11.91 -3.64 0.65
C ILE A 3 12.60 -2.43 0.04
N ARG A 4 12.10 -2.01 -1.12
CA ARG A 4 12.55 -0.82 -1.82
C ARG A 4 11.45 0.21 -1.82
N TRP A 5 11.84 1.48 -1.81
CA TRP A 5 10.92 2.61 -1.74
C TRP A 5 11.19 3.53 -2.91
N SER A 6 10.14 3.99 -3.59
CA SER A 6 10.28 5.11 -4.52
C SER A 6 10.51 6.41 -3.74
N ALA A 7 11.01 7.43 -4.43
CA ALA A 7 11.06 8.78 -3.86
C ALA A 7 9.65 9.33 -3.56
N SER A 8 8.62 8.94 -4.32
CA SER A 8 7.24 9.40 -4.10
C SER A 8 6.63 8.87 -2.81
N ALA A 9 7.02 7.67 -2.36
CA ALA A 9 6.50 7.06 -1.13
C ALA A 9 6.80 7.88 0.14
N SER A 10 7.79 8.77 0.11
CA SER A 10 8.15 9.61 1.27
C SER A 10 7.51 11.01 1.23
N LYS A 11 6.74 11.36 0.18
CA LYS A 11 6.22 12.72 -0.03
C LYS A 11 5.19 13.18 0.99
N HIS A 12 4.51 12.26 1.65
CA HIS A 12 3.40 12.57 2.55
C HIS A 12 3.79 12.56 4.04
N GLY A 13 5.08 12.47 4.36
CA GLY A 13 5.56 12.55 5.75
C GLY A 13 5.22 11.35 6.64
N ILE A 14 4.64 10.29 6.07
CA ILE A 14 4.33 9.06 6.82
C ILE A 14 5.61 8.26 7.07
N PRO A 15 5.92 7.90 8.33
CA PRO A 15 7.07 7.07 8.64
C PRO A 15 6.98 5.71 7.96
N ARG A 16 8.10 5.21 7.43
CA ARG A 16 8.18 3.89 6.79
C ARG A 16 7.67 2.77 7.70
N ALA A 17 7.94 2.85 9.01
CA ALA A 17 7.45 1.87 9.98
C ALA A 17 5.92 1.84 10.08
N ASP A 18 5.24 2.97 9.91
CA ASP A 18 3.78 3.02 9.92
C ASP A 18 3.18 2.47 8.63
N ALA A 19 3.83 2.73 7.48
CA ALA A 19 3.45 2.10 6.21
C ALA A 19 3.64 0.58 6.24
N LEU A 20 4.71 0.08 6.85
CA LEU A 20 4.92 -1.35 7.04
C LEU A 20 3.89 -1.95 8.01
N ASN A 21 3.56 -1.25 9.11
CA ASN A 21 2.48 -1.67 10.00
C ASN A 21 1.14 -1.75 9.26
N ALA A 22 0.86 -0.80 8.36
CA ALA A 22 -0.35 -0.80 7.55
C ALA A 22 -0.41 -1.99 6.58
N ILE A 23 0.73 -2.47 6.06
CA ILE A 23 0.80 -3.69 5.25
C ILE A 23 0.60 -4.94 6.13
N GLU A 24 1.35 -5.05 7.23
CA GLU A 24 1.35 -6.24 8.11
C GLU A 24 0.03 -6.44 8.85
N ARG A 25 -0.61 -5.35 9.27
CA ARG A 25 -1.87 -5.32 10.03
C ARG A 25 -2.98 -4.65 9.22
N ASN A 26 -3.00 -4.91 7.92
CA ASN A 26 -4.01 -4.35 7.03
C ASN A 26 -5.43 -4.77 7.47
N VAL A 27 -6.36 -3.84 7.31
CA VAL A 27 -7.80 -4.10 7.40
C VAL A 27 -8.33 -4.55 6.04
N TYR A 28 -7.75 -3.99 4.96
CA TYR A 28 -8.05 -4.39 3.60
C TYR A 28 -6.77 -4.71 2.83
N TRP A 29 -6.81 -5.80 2.06
CA TRP A 29 -5.83 -6.11 1.04
C TRP A 29 -6.56 -6.38 -0.28
N VAL A 30 -6.27 -5.57 -1.29
CA VAL A 30 -6.83 -5.72 -2.64
C VAL A 30 -5.69 -6.09 -3.58
N PRO A 31 -5.58 -7.36 -3.99
CA PRO A 31 -4.54 -7.79 -4.92
C PRO A 31 -4.80 -7.22 -6.32
N SER A 32 -3.74 -6.87 -7.04
CA SER A 32 -3.84 -6.33 -8.41
C SER A 32 -4.81 -5.14 -8.54
N PHE A 33 -4.78 -4.23 -7.57
CA PHE A 33 -5.71 -3.12 -7.38
C PHE A 33 -5.76 -2.13 -8.56
N ASP A 34 -4.61 -1.85 -9.18
CA ASP A 34 -4.51 -0.89 -10.28
C ASP A 34 -3.79 -1.52 -11.48
N GLU A 35 -3.90 -0.88 -12.65
CA GLU A 35 -3.09 -1.24 -13.81
C GLU A 35 -1.64 -0.75 -13.63
N PRO A 36 -0.66 -1.51 -14.14
CA PRO A 36 0.71 -1.08 -14.10
C PRO A 36 0.87 0.17 -14.97
N ARG A 37 1.49 1.22 -14.43
CA ARG A 37 1.72 2.49 -15.17
C ARG A 37 2.85 2.41 -16.20
N ILE A 38 3.54 1.28 -16.25
CA ILE A 38 4.69 1.02 -17.12
C ILE A 38 4.45 -0.35 -17.76
N ASP A 39 4.61 -0.43 -19.09
CA ASP A 39 4.52 -1.70 -19.80
C ASP A 39 5.52 -2.71 -19.24
N GLY A 40 5.01 -3.88 -18.86
CA GLY A 40 5.79 -4.96 -18.25
C GLY A 40 5.95 -4.88 -16.73
N ALA A 41 5.45 -3.82 -16.06
CA ALA A 41 5.41 -3.79 -14.60
C ALA A 41 4.28 -4.69 -14.05
N ARG A 42 4.44 -5.17 -12.82
CA ARG A 42 3.41 -5.96 -12.15
C ARG A 42 2.28 -5.04 -11.69
N ARG A 43 1.05 -5.57 -11.72
CA ARG A 43 -0.09 -4.90 -11.08
C ARG A 43 0.21 -4.71 -9.60
N PRO A 44 0.12 -3.48 -9.07
CA PRO A 44 0.35 -3.25 -7.67
C PRO A 44 -0.81 -3.78 -6.84
N ASP A 45 -0.47 -4.22 -5.65
CA ASP A 45 -1.44 -4.53 -4.60
C ASP A 45 -1.67 -3.28 -3.75
N LEU A 46 -2.87 -3.17 -3.20
CA LEU A 46 -3.26 -2.13 -2.25
C LEU A 46 -3.44 -2.76 -0.87
N TRP A 47 -2.80 -2.16 0.13
CA TRP A 47 -3.08 -2.39 1.53
C TRP A 47 -3.65 -1.13 2.16
N ILE A 48 -4.69 -1.28 2.97
CA ILE A 48 -5.19 -0.22 3.84
C ILE A 48 -5.11 -0.72 5.28
N GLY A 49 -4.37 -0.01 6.11
CA GLY A 49 -4.17 -0.36 7.50
C GLY A 49 -3.88 0.86 8.36
N SER A 50 -3.89 0.68 9.68
CA SER A 50 -3.59 1.78 10.59
C SER A 50 -2.09 2.03 10.73
N ASN A 51 -1.71 3.24 11.11
CA ASN A 51 -0.39 3.51 11.68
C ASN A 51 -0.22 2.82 13.05
N ARG A 52 0.97 2.85 13.64
CA ARG A 52 1.26 2.08 14.87
C ARG A 52 0.44 2.51 16.09
N ASP A 53 0.05 3.78 16.19
CA ASP A 53 -0.78 4.29 17.30
C ASP A 53 -2.30 4.22 17.03
N ARG A 54 -2.71 3.75 15.85
CA ARG A 54 -4.11 3.60 15.41
C ARG A 54 -4.90 4.90 15.27
N THR A 55 -4.23 6.03 15.13
CA THR A 55 -4.90 7.33 14.91
C THR A 55 -5.12 7.66 13.44
N LEU A 56 -4.38 7.01 12.54
CA LEU A 56 -4.42 7.30 11.11
C LEU A 56 -4.57 6.02 10.29
N MET A 57 -5.46 6.04 9.31
CA MET A 57 -5.53 5.00 8.27
C MET A 57 -4.63 5.39 7.11
N ILE A 58 -3.82 4.44 6.65
CA ILE A 58 -2.81 4.61 5.62
C ILE A 58 -3.16 3.70 4.46
N GLU A 59 -3.19 4.25 3.25
CA GLU A 59 -3.17 3.48 2.00
C GLU A 59 -1.73 3.30 1.52
N VAL A 60 -1.36 2.06 1.24
CA VAL A 60 -0.04 1.68 0.71
C VAL A 60 -0.24 0.90 -0.58
N MET A 61 0.41 1.34 -1.66
CA MET A 61 0.49 0.54 -2.89
C MET A 61 1.93 0.12 -3.16
N ALA A 62 2.08 -1.16 -3.50
CA ALA A 62 3.37 -1.73 -3.78
C ALA A 62 3.28 -2.87 -4.81
N GLU A 63 4.38 -3.05 -5.54
CA GLU A 63 4.56 -4.24 -6.37
C GLU A 63 5.13 -5.36 -5.51
N LEU A 64 4.37 -6.46 -5.37
CA LEU A 64 4.83 -7.68 -4.73
C LEU A 64 5.43 -8.61 -5.79
N THR A 65 6.74 -8.86 -5.69
CA THR A 65 7.45 -9.82 -6.53
C THR A 65 7.88 -11.03 -5.68
N PRO A 66 7.34 -12.23 -5.94
CA PRO A 66 7.75 -13.44 -5.25
C PRO A 66 9.25 -13.73 -5.39
N PRO A 67 9.89 -14.37 -4.39
CA PRO A 67 9.28 -14.92 -3.19
C PRO A 67 9.04 -13.89 -2.05
N ALA A 68 9.69 -12.72 -2.06
CA ALA A 68 9.59 -11.76 -0.94
C ALA A 68 10.16 -10.37 -1.26
N ASN A 69 9.91 -9.82 -2.45
CA ASN A 69 10.37 -8.47 -2.80
C ASN A 69 9.19 -7.51 -2.87
N LEU A 70 9.30 -6.39 -2.17
CA LEU A 70 8.28 -5.37 -2.14
C LEU A 70 8.86 -4.05 -2.63
N PHE A 71 8.25 -3.46 -3.66
CA PHE A 71 8.58 -2.12 -4.12
C PHE A 71 7.41 -1.18 -3.81
N ILE A 72 7.57 -0.40 -2.74
CA ILE A 72 6.56 0.54 -2.24
C ILE A 72 6.74 1.87 -2.94
N PHE A 73 5.70 2.33 -3.64
CA PHE A 73 5.77 3.58 -4.40
C PHE A 73 4.69 4.60 -4.02
N HIS A 74 3.68 4.19 -3.26
CA HIS A 74 2.58 5.03 -2.82
C HIS A 74 2.32 4.80 -1.33
N VAL A 75 2.37 5.87 -0.55
CA VAL A 75 2.05 5.87 0.88
C VAL A 75 1.42 7.22 1.21
N MET A 76 0.18 7.19 1.68
CA MET A 76 -0.53 8.39 2.13
C MET A 76 -1.66 8.03 3.09
N GLU A 77 -2.27 9.03 3.72
CA GLU A 77 -3.52 8.83 4.44
C GLU A 77 -4.58 8.24 3.50
N ALA A 78 -5.30 7.24 3.99
CA ALA A 78 -6.31 6.51 3.23
C ALA A 78 -7.40 7.48 2.79
N ARG A 79 -7.54 7.63 1.47
CA ARG A 79 -8.58 8.50 0.90
C ARG A 79 -9.90 7.76 0.92
N ARG A 80 -10.99 8.51 1.15
CA ARG A 80 -12.36 7.97 1.11
C ARG A 80 -12.65 7.14 -0.13
N LYS A 81 -12.24 7.61 -1.32
CA LYS A 81 -12.42 6.85 -2.58
C LYS A 81 -11.72 5.48 -2.55
N THR A 82 -10.50 5.42 -2.02
CA THR A 82 -9.73 4.18 -1.94
C THR A 82 -10.35 3.21 -0.93
N LEU A 83 -10.85 3.73 0.20
CA LEU A 83 -11.61 2.97 1.20
C LEU A 83 -12.88 2.38 0.59
N GLU A 84 -13.67 3.18 -0.12
CA GLU A 84 -14.90 2.71 -0.77
C GLU A 84 -14.63 1.60 -1.80
N VAL A 85 -13.52 1.65 -2.54
CA VAL A 85 -13.14 0.55 -3.45
C VAL A 85 -12.70 -0.68 -2.66
N ALA A 86 -11.89 -0.51 -1.60
CA ALA A 86 -11.42 -1.63 -0.80
C ALA A 86 -12.57 -2.38 -0.09
N GLU A 87 -13.53 -1.64 0.46
CA GLU A 87 -14.75 -2.21 1.07
C GLU A 87 -15.54 -3.05 0.07
N ARG A 88 -15.72 -2.55 -1.17
CA ARG A 88 -16.44 -3.29 -2.23
C ARG A 88 -15.72 -4.56 -2.71
N ASN A 89 -14.41 -4.63 -2.57
CA ASN A 89 -13.62 -5.80 -2.99
C ASN A 89 -13.42 -6.81 -1.85
N ALA A 90 -13.88 -6.49 -0.64
CA ALA A 90 -13.79 -7.35 0.54
C ALA A 90 -15.05 -8.22 0.78
N GLU A 91 -16.11 -8.01 -0.01
CA GLU A 91 -17.34 -8.83 -0.06
C GLU A 91 -17.21 -9.95 -1.10
#